data_AF-A0A353PDR1-F1
#
_entry.id   AF-A0A353PDR1-F1
#
_cell.length_a   1.000
_cell.length_b   1.000
_cell.length_c   1.000
_cell.angle_alpha   90.00
_cell.angle_beta   90.00
_cell.angle_gamma   90.00
#
_symmetry.space_group_name_H-M   'P 1'
#
loop_
_entity.id
_entity.type
_entity.pdbx_description
1 polymer ?
#
loop_
_entity_poly.entity_id
_entity_poly.type
_entity_poly.pdbx_seq_one_letter_code
_entity_poly.pdbx_strand_id
1 'polypeptide(L)'
;MKSCLYRVDIRHVRPGRFRHRFGYRLFNVLLDLDEIDERARKLRLFSHNRPNLVSVYDRDHGPRDGTPPRIWITALLADHGIDLDRAGRIGDRGAVRGICAAVHR
;
A
#
# COMPACT_ATOMS: atom_id res chain seq x y z
N MET A 1 5.32 11.91 5.20
CA MET A 1 4.29 11.96 4.12
C MET A 1 2.88 11.89 4.75
N LYS A 2 1.76 11.97 4.00
CA LYS A 2 0.39 11.72 4.52
C LYS A 2 -0.34 10.78 3.57
N SER A 3 -1.25 9.96 4.09
CA SER A 3 -2.05 9.06 3.25
C SER A 3 -2.89 9.85 2.24
N CYS A 4 -2.99 9.34 1.00
CA CYS A 4 -3.76 9.97 -0.06
C CYS A 4 -4.22 8.98 -1.15
N LEU A 5 -5.20 9.41 -1.94
CA LEU A 5 -5.69 8.70 -3.11
C LEU A 5 -5.08 9.30 -4.38
N TYR A 6 -4.62 8.43 -5.27
CA TYR A 6 -4.15 8.81 -6.61
C TYR A 6 -5.13 8.31 -7.64
N ARG A 7 -5.57 9.19 -8.53
CA ARG A 7 -6.32 8.80 -9.72
C ARG A 7 -5.35 8.36 -10.81
N VAL A 8 -5.58 7.20 -11.41
CA VAL A 8 -4.68 6.59 -12.38
C VAL A 8 -5.44 6.15 -13.62
N ASP A 9 -4.92 6.49 -14.79
CA ASP A 9 -5.33 5.94 -16.08
C ASP A 9 -4.30 4.87 -16.51
N ILE A 10 -4.71 3.60 -16.51
CA ILE A 10 -3.86 2.48 -16.95
C ILE A 10 -4.13 2.18 -18.42
N ARG A 11 -3.04 1.95 -19.17
CA ARG A 11 -3.12 1.43 -20.53
C ARG A 11 -2.28 0.17 -20.67
N HIS A 12 -2.94 -0.96 -20.92
CA HIS A 12 -2.29 -2.19 -21.33
C HIS A 12 -2.15 -2.20 -22.85
N VAL A 13 -0.92 -2.30 -23.33
CA VAL A 13 -0.61 -2.45 -24.75
C VAL A 13 0.20 -3.72 -24.91
N ARG A 14 -0.34 -4.67 -25.68
CA ARG A 14 0.38 -5.91 -26.03
C ARG A 14 0.82 -5.83 -27.49
N PRO A 15 2.12 -5.62 -27.77
CA PRO A 15 2.61 -5.66 -29.14
C PRO A 15 2.61 -7.12 -29.64
N GLY A 16 2.03 -7.33 -30.81
CA GLY A 16 1.91 -8.64 -31.45
C GLY A 16 1.32 -8.49 -32.85
N ARG A 17 1.09 -9.61 -33.56
CA ARG A 17 0.50 -9.60 -34.93
C ARG A 17 -0.83 -8.84 -35.00
N PHE A 18 -1.62 -8.94 -33.95
CA PHE A 18 -2.79 -8.11 -33.73
C PHE A 18 -2.52 -7.12 -32.59
N ARG A 19 -2.82 -5.84 -32.82
CA ARG A 19 -2.59 -4.78 -31.83
C ARG A 19 -3.73 -4.74 -30.83
N HIS A 20 -3.53 -5.31 -29.64
CA HIS A 20 -4.48 -5.21 -28.53
C HIS A 20 -4.13 -4.02 -27.64
N ARG A 21 -5.11 -3.15 -27.41
CA ARG A 21 -4.99 -2.02 -26.49
C ARG A 21 -6.24 -1.97 -25.62
N PHE A 22 -6.02 -1.93 -24.30
CA PHE A 22 -7.07 -1.76 -23.32
C PHE A 22 -6.70 -0.62 -22.38
N GLY A 23 -7.65 0.26 -22.11
CA GLY A 23 -7.46 1.40 -21.21
C GLY A 23 -8.59 1.45 -20.19
N TYR A 24 -8.25 1.64 -18.93
CA TYR A 24 -9.20 1.73 -17.83
C TYR A 24 -8.69 2.64 -16.74
N ARG A 25 -9.62 3.16 -15.93
CA ARG A 25 -9.33 4.05 -14.80
C ARG A 25 -9.41 3.27 -13.51
N LEU A 26 -8.50 3.58 -12.61
CA LEU A 26 -8.54 3.10 -11.23
C LEU A 26 -8.01 4.17 -10.28
N PHE A 27 -8.09 3.88 -8.99
CA PHE A 27 -7.41 4.67 -7.97
C PHE A 27 -6.40 3.80 -7.24
N ASN A 28 -5.29 4.41 -6.82
CA ASN A 28 -4.33 3.81 -5.92
C ASN A 28 -4.36 4.54 -4.58
N VAL A 29 -4.02 3.84 -3.52
CA VAL A 29 -3.91 4.42 -2.17
C VAL A 29 -2.45 4.38 -1.74
N LEU A 30 -1.95 5.54 -1.33
CA LEU A 30 -0.77 5.58 -0.47
C LEU A 30 -1.27 5.69 0.97
N LEU A 31 -0.81 4.76 1.79
CA LEU A 31 -1.17 4.67 3.18
C LEU A 31 0.11 4.79 4.00
N ASP A 32 0.16 5.79 4.87
CA ASP A 32 1.23 5.92 5.84
C ASP A 32 0.91 4.99 7.02
N LEU A 33 1.83 4.05 7.27
CA LEU A 33 1.68 3.01 8.29
C LEU A 33 1.60 3.61 9.70
N ASP A 34 2.16 4.80 9.92
CA ASP A 34 2.18 5.44 11.24
C ASP A 34 0.83 6.08 11.60
N GLU A 35 -0.06 6.30 10.62
CA GLU A 35 -1.40 6.86 10.84
C GLU A 35 -2.55 5.91 10.46
N ILE A 36 -2.27 4.68 10.03
CA ILE A 36 -3.28 3.74 9.50
C ILE A 36 -4.45 3.51 10.47
N ASP A 37 -4.16 3.30 11.76
CA ASP A 37 -5.17 3.07 12.79
C ASP A 37 -6.00 4.32 13.10
N GLU A 38 -5.40 5.51 12.97
CA GLU A 38 -6.12 6.77 13.10
C GLU A 38 -7.09 6.95 11.92
N ARG A 39 -6.63 6.66 10.69
CA ARG A 39 -7.47 6.70 9.48
C ARG A 39 -8.62 5.70 9.56
N ALA A 40 -8.36 4.48 10.03
CA ALA A 40 -9.36 3.43 10.21
C ALA A 40 -10.46 3.80 11.22
N ARG A 41 -10.18 4.71 12.17
CA ARG A 41 -11.17 5.25 13.11
C ARG A 41 -12.00 6.39 12.51
N LYS A 42 -11.41 7.19 11.62
CA LYS A 42 -12.06 8.37 11.02
C LYS A 42 -12.89 8.06 9.77
N LEU A 43 -12.52 7.04 9.01
CA LEU A 43 -13.13 6.70 7.73
C LEU A 43 -14.12 5.54 7.87
N ARG A 44 -15.41 5.79 7.63
CA ARG A 44 -16.48 4.79 7.82
C ARG A 44 -16.34 3.56 6.93
N LEU A 45 -15.84 3.72 5.71
CA LEU A 45 -15.71 2.65 4.69
C LEU A 45 -14.31 2.01 4.64
N PHE A 46 -13.40 2.44 5.52
CA PHE A 46 -12.05 1.94 5.60
C PHE A 46 -11.82 1.24 6.95
N SER A 47 -11.01 0.20 6.94
CA SER A 47 -10.65 -0.54 8.14
C SER A 47 -9.25 -1.13 8.06
N HIS A 48 -8.65 -1.32 9.24
CA HIS A 48 -7.39 -2.00 9.43
C HIS A 48 -7.63 -3.27 10.27
N ASN A 49 -7.16 -4.43 9.80
CA ASN A 49 -7.30 -5.75 10.40
C ASN A 49 -8.74 -6.19 10.74
N ARG A 50 -9.74 -5.63 10.05
CA ARG A 50 -11.17 -5.97 10.20
C ARG A 50 -11.90 -5.80 8.85
N PRO A 51 -12.98 -6.55 8.57
CA PRO A 51 -13.71 -6.44 7.31
C PRO A 51 -14.49 -5.12 7.17
N ASN A 52 -14.42 -4.52 5.99
CA ASN A 52 -15.15 -3.33 5.52
C ASN A 52 -15.06 -3.25 3.99
N LEU A 53 -15.65 -2.22 3.37
CA LEU A 53 -15.60 -2.00 1.92
C LEU A 53 -14.15 -1.92 1.39
N VAL A 54 -13.28 -1.21 2.10
CA VAL A 54 -11.83 -1.19 1.86
C VAL A 54 -11.14 -1.60 3.15
N SER A 55 -10.49 -2.76 3.14
CA SER A 55 -9.79 -3.29 4.31
C SER A 55 -8.31 -3.49 3.98
N VAL A 56 -7.45 -3.15 4.93
CA VAL A 56 -6.04 -3.55 4.91
C VAL A 56 -5.83 -4.56 6.03
N TYR A 57 -5.27 -5.72 5.70
CA TYR A 57 -4.87 -6.71 6.69
C TYR A 57 -3.36 -6.86 6.69
N ASP A 58 -2.77 -6.87 7.88
CA ASP A 58 -1.32 -7.05 8.06
C ASP A 58 -0.85 -8.39 7.49
N ARG A 59 -1.66 -9.44 7.62
CA ARG A 59 -1.40 -10.78 7.06
C ARG A 59 -1.26 -10.81 5.54
N ASP A 60 -1.75 -9.80 4.82
CA ASP A 60 -1.63 -9.74 3.36
C ASP A 60 -0.27 -9.16 2.93
N HIS A 61 0.52 -8.64 3.89
CA HIS A 61 1.74 -7.88 3.68
C HIS A 61 2.94 -8.51 4.39
N GLY A 62 4.14 -8.17 3.93
CA GLY A 62 5.40 -8.67 4.48
C GLY A 62 5.51 -10.20 4.43
N PRO A 63 5.89 -10.87 5.54
CA PRO A 63 6.03 -12.33 5.60
C PRO A 63 4.67 -13.06 5.58
N ARG A 64 3.55 -12.33 5.61
CA ARG A 64 2.18 -12.86 5.57
C ARG A 64 1.80 -13.77 6.74
N ASP A 65 2.45 -13.58 7.88
CA ASP A 65 2.17 -14.29 9.14
C ASP A 65 1.27 -13.49 10.10
N GLY A 66 0.90 -12.25 9.71
CA GLY A 66 0.10 -11.34 10.53
C GLY A 66 0.94 -10.38 11.39
N THR A 67 2.27 -10.45 11.33
CA THR A 67 3.15 -9.46 11.95
C THR A 67 2.87 -8.08 11.35
N PRO A 68 2.67 -7.03 12.18
CA PRO A 68 2.46 -5.68 11.69
C PRO A 68 3.59 -5.24 10.74
N PRO A 69 3.30 -4.74 9.53
CA PRO A 69 4.30 -4.39 8.53
C PRO A 69 5.35 -3.40 9.04
N ARG A 70 4.98 -2.48 9.93
CA ARG A 70 5.93 -1.55 10.57
C ARG A 70 7.04 -2.28 11.31
N ILE A 71 6.68 -3.30 12.10
CA ILE A 71 7.64 -4.08 12.89
C ILE A 71 8.54 -4.88 11.97
N TRP A 72 7.96 -5.57 10.99
CA TRP A 72 8.71 -6.37 10.02
C TRP A 72 9.70 -5.52 9.21
N ILE A 73 9.25 -4.38 8.66
CA ILE A 73 10.12 -3.49 7.87
C ILE A 73 11.25 -2.93 8.75
N THR A 74 10.95 -2.56 10.00
CA THR A 74 11.96 -2.01 10.91
C THR A 74 13.02 -3.05 11.24
N ALA A 75 12.62 -4.29 11.54
CA ALA A 75 13.56 -5.39 11.78
C ALA A 75 14.43 -5.67 10.53
N LEU A 76 13.80 -5.76 9.36
CA LEU A 76 14.50 -6.01 8.09
C LEU A 76 15.53 -4.92 7.78
N LEU A 77 15.20 -3.65 8.01
CA LEU A 77 16.11 -2.54 7.78
C LEU A 77 17.25 -2.53 8.79
N ALA A 78 16.97 -2.82 10.07
CA ALA A 78 18.00 -2.94 11.10
C ALA A 78 19.00 -4.06 10.78
N ASP A 79 18.54 -5.20 10.28
CA ASP A 79 19.40 -6.32 9.82
C ASP A 79 20.36 -5.90 8.68
N HIS A 80 19.98 -4.89 7.91
CA HIS A 80 20.81 -4.29 6.86
C HIS A 80 21.56 -3.02 7.30
N GLY A 81 21.58 -2.71 8.61
CA GLY A 81 22.28 -1.55 9.16
C GLY A 81 21.61 -0.19 8.87
N ILE A 82 20.32 -0.19 8.52
CA ILE A 82 19.54 1.01 8.25
C ILE A 82 18.66 1.31 9.46
N ASP A 83 19.02 2.36 10.20
CA ASP A 83 18.25 2.84 11.35
C ASP A 83 17.12 3.77 10.91
N LEU A 84 15.88 3.30 11.05
CA LEU A 84 14.67 4.08 10.76
C LEU A 84 14.40 5.20 11.78
N ASP A 85 14.78 5.03 13.04
CA ASP A 85 14.55 6.07 14.07
C ASP A 85 15.41 7.30 13.79
N ARG A 86 16.57 7.10 13.14
CA ARG A 86 17.38 8.19 12.57
C ARG A 86 16.92 8.64 11.18
N ALA A 87 16.22 7.81 10.42
CA ALA A 87 15.82 8.07 9.03
C ALA A 87 14.42 8.70 8.87
N GLY A 88 13.57 8.68 9.90
CA GLY A 88 12.23 9.28 9.91
C GLY A 88 11.10 8.27 9.67
N ARG A 89 9.95 8.77 9.20
CA ARG A 89 8.75 7.94 8.97
C ARG A 89 8.95 6.96 7.80
N ILE A 90 8.34 5.78 7.88
CA ILE A 90 8.28 4.86 6.72
C ILE A 90 7.42 5.53 5.64
N GLY A 91 8.09 6.11 4.64
CA GLY A 91 7.48 6.89 3.57
C GLY A 91 8.07 8.29 3.35
N ASP A 92 9.01 8.75 4.19
CA ASP A 92 9.59 10.10 4.06
C ASP A 92 10.69 10.22 2.99
N ARG A 93 11.27 9.10 2.53
CA ARG A 93 12.17 9.06 1.38
C ARG A 93 11.80 7.92 0.43
N GLY A 94 11.11 8.27 -0.65
CA GLY A 94 10.96 7.42 -1.83
C GLY A 94 9.90 6.33 -1.69
N ALA A 95 8.68 6.66 -2.12
CA ALA A 95 7.61 5.76 -2.59
C ALA A 95 7.88 4.24 -2.46
N VAL A 96 7.39 3.62 -1.38
CA VAL A 96 6.94 2.23 -1.48
C VAL A 96 5.79 2.24 -2.48
N ARG A 97 6.07 1.78 -3.70
CA ARG A 97 5.14 1.80 -4.83
C ARG A 97 3.90 0.94 -4.49
N GLY A 98 2.82 1.65 -4.20
CA GLY A 98 1.41 1.29 -4.44
C GLY A 98 0.98 -0.12 -4.04
N ILE A 99 0.21 -0.21 -2.95
CA ILE A 99 -0.78 -1.30 -2.85
C ILE A 99 -1.76 -1.08 -4.00
N CYS A 100 -1.67 -1.94 -5.01
CA CYS A 100 -2.67 -2.06 -6.06
C CYS A 100 -3.88 -2.70 -5.39
N ALA A 101 -4.84 -1.90 -4.93
CA ALA A 101 -6.13 -2.40 -4.50
C ALA A 101 -6.88 -2.89 -5.75
N ALA A 102 -6.58 -4.11 -6.19
CA ALA A 102 -7.46 -4.83 -7.07
C ALA A 102 -8.70 -5.19 -6.24
N VAL A 103 -9.73 -4.34 -6.31
CA VAL A 103 -11.07 -4.70 -5.82
C VAL A 103 -11.51 -5.91 -6.64
N HIS A 104 -11.26 -7.12 -6.11
CA HIS A 104 -11.88 -8.34 -6.63
C HIS A 104 -13.34 -8.31 -6.20
N ARG A 105 -14.20 -7.88 -7.13
CA ARG A 105 -15.37 -8.68 -7.52
C ARG A 105 -15.40 -8.76 -9.03
#